data_AF-A0A7X8FXH6-F1
#
_entry.id   AF-A0A7X8FXH6-F1
#
_cell.length_a   1.000
_cell.length_b   1.000
_cell.length_c   1.000
_cell.angle_alpha   90.00
_cell.angle_beta   90.00
_cell.angle_gamma   90.00
#
_symmetry.space_group_name_H-M   'P 1'
#
loop_
_entity.id
_entity.type
_entity.pdbx_description
1 polymer ?
#
loop_
_entity_poly.entity_id
_entity_poly.type
_entity_poly.pdbx_seq_one_letter_code
_entity_poly.pdbx_strand_id
1 'polypeptide(L)' 'RTISLTLQLPFLRTSVDHGTAFDIAGTGTADPLSMIEAIRVAAKYR' A
#
# COMPACT_ATOMS: atom_id res chain seq x y z
N ARG A 1 2.11 6.42 8.24
CA ARG A 1 2.60 6.38 6.84
C ARG A 1 3.67 5.31 6.76
N THR A 2 3.28 4.06 6.55
CA THR A 2 4.22 2.95 6.39
C THR A 2 3.89 2.24 5.09
N ILE A 3 4.91 1.73 4.42
CA ILE A 3 4.77 0.98 3.18
C ILE A 3 5.66 -0.26 3.27
N SER A 4 5.26 -1.31 2.57
CA SER A 4 6.05 -2.52 2.45
C SER A 4 6.76 -2.54 1.10
N LEU A 5 8.06 -2.83 1.09
CA LEU A 5 8.85 -3.09 -0.11
C LEU A 5 9.26 -4.56 -0.14
N THR A 6 9.04 -5.24 -1.25
CA THR A 6 9.57 -6.58 -1.44
C THR A 6 10.83 -6.51 -2.27
N LEU A 7 11.94 -6.91 -1.65
CA LEU A 7 13.24 -7.00 -2.29
C LEU A 7 13.36 -8.33 -3.04
N GLN A 8 14.32 -8.41 -3.97
CA GLN A 8 14.70 -9.63 -4.71
C GLN A 8 13.69 -10.15 -5.75
N LEU A 9 12.59 -9.44 -6.00
CA LEU A 9 11.74 -9.73 -7.16
C LEU A 9 12.36 -9.13 -8.43
N PRO A 10 12.10 -9.72 -9.63
CA PRO A 10 12.56 -9.18 -10.90
C PRO A 10 11.84 -7.88 -11.32
N PHE A 11 10.97 -7.34 -10.46
CA PHE A 11 10.27 -6.09 -10.65
C PHE A 11 10.03 -5.41 -9.29
N LEU A 12 9.85 -4.09 -9.31
CA LEU A 12 9.52 -3.32 -8.11
C LEU A 12 8.12 -3.71 -7.60
N ARG A 13 8.04 -4.09 -6.32
CA ARG A 13 6.76 -4.36 -5.64
C ARG A 13 6.68 -3.56 -4.34
N THR A 14 5.71 -2.65 -4.29
CA THR A 14 5.27 -1.94 -3.09
C THR A 14 3.94 -2.53 -2.60
N SER A 15 3.62 -2.33 -1.32
CA SER A 15 2.32 -2.68 -0.76
C SER A 15 2.00 -1.83 0.47
N VAL A 16 0.74 -1.90 0.91
CA VAL A 16 0.28 -1.28 2.15
C VAL A 16 0.82 -2.02 3.39
N ASP A 17 0.76 -1.36 4.55
CA ASP A 17 1.13 -1.91 5.86
C ASP A 17 -0.05 -2.44 6.67
N HIS A 18 -1.29 -2.22 6.21
CA HIS A 18 -2.52 -2.66 6.86
C HIS A 18 -3.09 -3.95 6.24
N GLY A 19 -3.99 -4.59 6.99
CA GLY A 19 -4.74 -5.77 6.54
C GLY A 19 -6.01 -5.42 5.75
N THR A 20 -6.95 -6.36 5.67
CA THR A 20 -8.17 -6.26 4.86
C THR A 20 -9.24 -5.33 5.44
N ALA A 21 -9.21 -5.05 6.75
CA ALA A 21 -10.17 -4.19 7.44
C ALA A 21 -11.65 -4.56 7.18
N PHE A 22 -11.98 -5.87 7.27
CA PHE A 22 -13.32 -6.38 6.95
C PHE A 22 -14.44 -5.84 7.85
N ASP A 23 -14.11 -5.47 9.08
CA ASP A 23 -15.00 -4.81 10.04
C ASP A 23 -15.52 -3.46 9.55
N ILE A 24 -14.78 -2.78 8.65
CA ILE A 24 -15.14 -1.48 8.07
C ILE A 24 -15.26 -1.53 6.54
N ALA A 25 -15.33 -2.72 5.94
CA ALA A 25 -15.48 -2.84 4.50
C ALA A 25 -16.84 -2.27 4.04
N GLY A 26 -16.81 -1.38 3.05
CA GLY A 26 -18.02 -0.76 2.48
C GLY A 26 -18.58 0.43 3.26
N THR A 27 -17.98 0.83 4.38
CA THR A 27 -18.42 2.00 5.17
C THR A 27 -17.87 3.32 4.65
N GLY A 28 -16.81 3.28 3.82
CA GLY A 28 -16.09 4.46 3.37
C GLY A 28 -15.17 5.10 4.42
N THR A 29 -14.91 4.41 5.55
CA THR A 29 -14.11 4.96 6.66
C THR A 29 -12.65 4.49 6.69
N ALA A 30 -12.23 3.64 5.76
CA ALA A 30 -10.83 3.20 5.68
C ALA A 30 -9.92 4.36 5.25
N ASP A 31 -8.80 4.56 5.95
CA ASP A 31 -7.80 5.58 5.58
C ASP A 31 -7.02 5.13 4.31
N PRO A 32 -7.13 5.86 3.18
CA PRO A 32 -6.45 5.48 1.94
C PRO A 32 -4.97 5.87 1.91
N LEU A 33 -4.45 6.58 2.92
CA LEU A 33 -3.13 7.21 2.88
C LEU A 33 -2.00 6.20 2.58
N SER A 34 -1.99 5.03 3.21
CA SER A 34 -0.94 4.02 2.96
C SER A 34 -0.96 3.49 1.52
N MET A 35 -2.15 3.33 0.91
CA MET A 35 -2.27 2.90 -0.49
C MET A 35 -1.74 3.97 -1.45
N ILE A 36 -2.09 5.23 -1.21
CA ILE A 36 -1.60 6.36 -2.01
C ILE A 36 -0.07 6.44 -1.97
N GLU A 37 0.53 6.32 -0.77
CA GLU A 37 1.98 6.35 -0.62
C GLU A 37 2.67 5.15 -1.29
N ALA A 38 2.09 3.94 -1.18
CA ALA A 38 2.63 2.75 -1.85
C ALA A 38 2.69 2.92 -3.38
N ILE A 39 1.65 3.51 -3.98
CA ILE A 39 1.61 3.82 -5.42
C ILE A 39 2.63 4.90 -5.78
N ARG A 40 2.71 5.98 -5.00
CA ARG A 40 3.69 7.07 -5.23
C ARG A 40 5.12 6.57 -5.20
N VAL A 41 5.44 5.72 -4.23
CA VAL A 41 6.78 5.12 -4.12
C VAL A 41 7.09 4.21 -5.31
N ALA A 42 6.11 3.43 -5.78
CA ALA A 42 6.28 2.62 -6.99
C ALA A 42 6.55 3.49 -8.23
N ALA A 43 5.86 4.62 -8.36
CA ALA A 43 6.07 5.56 -9.47
C ALA A 43 7.43 6.28 -9.39
N LYS A 44 7.93 6.55 -8.18
CA LYS A 44 9.19 7.26 -7.95
C LYS A 44 10.43 6.41 -8.25
N TYR A 45 10.40 5.11 -7.93
CA TYR A 45 11.54 4.20 -8.11
C TYR A 45 11.49 3.41 -9.43
N ARG A 46 10.69 3.87 -10.40
CA ARG A 46 10.56 3.25 -11.71
C ARG A 46 11.74 3.54 -12.62
#